data_AF-A0A531JB83-F1
#
_entry.id   AF-A0A531JB83-F1
#
_cell.length_a   1.000
_cell.length_b   1.000
_cell.length_c   1.000
_cell.angle_alpha   90.00
_cell.angle_beta   90.00
_cell.angle_gamma   90.00
#
_symmetry.space_group_name_H-M   'P 1'
#
loop_
_entity.id
_entity.type
_entity.pdbx_description
1 polymer ?
#
loop_
_entity_poly.entity_id
_entity_poly.type
_entity_poly.pdbx_seq_one_letter_code
_entity_poly.pdbx_strand_id
1 'polypeptide(L)' 'AHERMLRDYFGTVQVVPFAQLEELYDGLKAGKVDAGFGDGMRFAFWLGSSNAAACCRFAGGPYLAPEYLGSGMA' A
#
# COMPACT_ATOMS: atom_id res chain seq x y z
N ALA A 1 -1.86 -8.65 -8.37
CA ALA A 1 -0.41 -8.41 -8.40
C ALA A 1 0.12 -8.07 -7.01
N HIS A 2 -0.20 -6.89 -6.47
CA HIS A 2 0.28 -6.43 -5.16
C HIS A 2 0.03 -7.40 -3.99
N GLU A 3 -1.16 -7.99 -3.86
CA GLU A 3 -1.41 -8.95 -2.76
C GLU A 3 -0.51 -10.19 -2.84
N ARG A 4 -0.28 -10.73 -4.04
CA ARG A 4 0.61 -11.88 -4.22
C ARG A 4 2.04 -11.51 -3.79
N MET A 5 2.53 -10.38 -4.26
CA MET A 5 3.84 -9.85 -3.86
C MET A 5 3.94 -9.68 -2.34
N LEU A 6 2.92 -9.11 -1.69
CA LEU A 6 2.87 -8.96 -0.24
C LEU A 6 3.01 -10.30 0.48
N ARG A 7 2.27 -11.31 0.05
CA ARG A 7 2.31 -12.66 0.65
C ARG A 7 3.66 -13.33 0.46
N ASP A 8 4.28 -13.18 -0.71
CA ASP A 8 5.53 -13.84 -1.04
C ASP A 8 6.74 -13.17 -0.35
N TYR A 9 6.74 -11.83 -0.24
CA TYR A 9 7.87 -11.07 0.33
C TYR A 9 7.79 -10.90 1.85
N PHE A 10 6.59 -10.93 2.44
CA PHE A 10 6.37 -10.64 3.85
C PHE A 10 5.71 -11.82 4.56
N GLY A 11 6.45 -12.93 4.70
CA GLY A 11 5.91 -14.17 5.28
C GLY A 11 5.50 -14.10 6.76
N THR A 12 5.80 -13.02 7.46
CA THR A 12 5.50 -12.85 8.89
C THR A 12 4.39 -11.84 9.18
N VAL A 13 3.76 -11.24 8.16
CA VAL A 13 2.69 -10.26 8.36
C VAL A 13 1.31 -10.89 8.21
N GLN A 14 0.32 -10.35 8.93
CA GLN A 14 -1.07 -10.69 8.70
C GLN A 14 -1.60 -9.89 7.50
N VAL A 15 -1.95 -10.58 6.42
CA VAL A 15 -2.50 -9.94 5.21
C VAL A 15 -4.01 -9.73 5.37
N VAL A 16 -4.43 -8.46 5.36
CA VAL A 16 -5.84 -8.04 5.39
C VAL A 16 -6.21 -7.46 4.02
N PRO A 17 -6.94 -8.20 3.17
CA PRO A 17 -7.35 -7.69 1.86
C PRO A 17 -8.52 -6.71 2.00
N PHE A 18 -8.49 -5.64 1.20
CA PHE A 18 -9.59 -4.69 1.05
C PHE A 18 -10.11 -4.74 -0.38
N ALA A 19 -11.43 -4.59 -0.55
CA ALA A 19 -12.03 -4.60 -1.88
C ALA A 19 -11.74 -3.29 -2.62
N GLN A 20 -11.75 -2.18 -1.89
CA GLN A 20 -11.53 -0.83 -2.41
C GLN A 20 -10.36 -0.14 -1.71
N LEU A 21 -9.73 0.80 -2.41
CA LEU A 21 -8.54 1.50 -1.91
C LEU A 21 -8.90 2.47 -0.77
N GLU A 22 -10.11 3.04 -0.83
CA GLU A 22 -10.69 3.92 0.16
C GLU A 22 -10.88 3.21 1.50
N GLU A 23 -11.27 1.93 1.49
CA GLU A 23 -11.39 1.11 2.70
C GLU A 23 -10.03 0.90 3.37
N LEU A 24 -8.97 0.71 2.58
CA LEU A 24 -7.60 0.64 3.10
C LEU A 24 -7.20 1.98 3.74
N TYR A 25 -7.47 3.10 3.10
CA TYR A 25 -7.18 4.44 3.64
C TYR A 25 -7.90 4.70 4.95
N ASP A 26 -9.18 4.35 5.04
CA ASP A 26 -9.94 4.48 6.28
C ASP A 26 -9.45 3.50 7.35
N GLY A 27 -9.03 2.29 6.96
CA GLY A 27 -8.38 1.33 7.83
C GLY A 27 -7.08 1.86 8.45
N LEU A 28 -6.24 2.52 7.65
CA LEU A 28 -5.00 3.14 8.12
C LEU A 28 -5.28 4.30 9.08
N LYS A 29 -6.18 5.22 8.70
CA LYS A 29 -6.56 6.36 9.56
C LYS A 29 -7.16 5.90 10.89
N ALA A 30 -7.92 4.81 10.88
CA ALA A 30 -8.55 4.25 12.08
C ALA A 30 -7.64 3.29 12.88
N GLY A 31 -6.41 3.02 12.42
CA GLY A 31 -5.49 2.08 13.07
C GLY A 31 -5.96 0.62 13.03
N LYS A 32 -6.83 0.25 12.08
CA LYS A 32 -7.27 -1.15 11.88
C LYS A 32 -6.19 -2.02 11.25
N VAL A 33 -5.26 -1.40 10.53
CA VAL A 33 -4.07 -2.03 9.94
C VAL A 33 -2.87 -1.12 10.18
N ASP A 34 -1.71 -1.74 10.39
CA ASP A 34 -0.47 -1.01 10.71
C ASP A 34 0.18 -0.37 9.48
N ALA A 35 -0.06 -0.94 8.29
CA ALA A 35 0.54 -0.49 7.04
C ALA A 35 -0.32 -0.85 5.82
N GLY A 36 -0.20 -0.03 4.77
CA GLY A 36 -0.80 -0.29 3.46
C GLY A 36 0.25 -0.73 2.45
N PHE A 37 -0.12 -1.70 1.60
CA PHE A 37 0.75 -2.20 0.53
C PHE A 37 0.02 -2.14 -0.80
N GLY A 38 0.66 -1.56 -1.82
CA GLY A 38 0.00 -1.24 -3.08
C GLY A 38 0.82 -0.34 -3.98
N ASP A 39 0.12 0.31 -4.90
CA ASP A 39 0.72 1.21 -5.88
C ASP A 39 1.29 2.48 -5.22
N GLY A 40 2.60 2.66 -5.34
CA GLY A 40 3.30 3.78 -4.72
C GLY A 40 2.87 5.16 -5.22
N MET A 41 2.47 5.29 -6.49
CA MET A 41 2.01 6.58 -7.02
C MET A 41 0.66 6.96 -6.43
N ARG A 42 -0.30 6.02 -6.39
CA ARG A 42 -1.61 6.24 -5.77
C ARG A 42 -1.48 6.63 -4.30
N PHE A 43 -0.60 5.96 -3.57
CA PHE A 43 -0.31 6.30 -2.18
C PHE A 43 0.35 7.67 -2.04
N ALA A 44 1.28 8.05 -2.92
CA ALA A 44 1.90 9.37 -2.88
C ALA A 44 0.86 10.48 -3.08
N PHE A 45 -0.07 10.31 -4.04
CA PHE A 45 -1.17 11.25 -4.24
C PHE A 45 -2.08 11.35 -3.01
N TRP A 46 -2.46 10.22 -2.41
CA TRP A 46 -3.30 10.23 -1.22
C TRP A 46 -2.61 10.88 -0.01
N LEU A 47 -1.36 10.51 0.26
CA LEU A 47 -0.56 11.08 1.36
C LEU A 47 -0.38 12.60 1.23
N GLY A 48 -0.29 13.12 0.01
CA GLY A 48 -0.25 14.56 -0.26
C GLY A 48 -1.61 15.27 -0.22
N SER A 49 -2.71 14.53 -0.07
CA SER A 49 -4.06 15.09 -0.05
C SER A 49 -4.54 15.42 1.37
N SER A 50 -5.52 16.32 1.48
CA SER A 50 -6.19 16.61 2.75
C SER A 50 -6.93 15.39 3.32
N ASN A 51 -7.35 14.44 2.48
CA ASN A 51 -8.06 13.23 2.90
C ASN A 51 -7.17 12.28 3.72
N ALA A 52 -5.83 12.33 3.55
CA ALA A 52 -4.93 11.57 4.40
C ALA A 52 -4.84 12.11 5.83
N ALA A 53 -5.26 13.37 6.07
CA ALA A 53 -5.27 14.01 7.39
C ALA A 53 -3.94 13.86 8.16
N ALA A 54 -2.81 13.88 7.43
CA ALA A 54 -1.47 13.62 7.97
C ALA A 54 -1.33 12.31 8.77
N CYS A 55 -2.16 11.30 8.50
CA CYS A 55 -2.17 10.05 9.28
C CYS A 55 -0.89 9.24 9.15
N CYS A 56 -0.23 9.33 8.00
CA CYS A 56 0.60 8.26 7.51
C CYS A 56 1.79 8.79 6.72
N ARG A 57 2.79 7.93 6.52
CA ARG A 57 3.97 8.18 5.69
C ARG A 57 4.43 6.88 5.04
N PHE A 58 5.30 6.97 4.04
CA PHE A 58 5.99 5.78 3.56
C PHE A 58 6.94 5.21 4.62
N ALA A 59 6.97 3.88 4.71
CA ALA A 59 7.85 3.11 5.59
C ALA A 59 9.16 2.72 4.88
N GLY A 60 9.78 3.65 4.17
CA GLY A 60 11.03 3.42 3.42
C GLY A 60 10.89 3.69 1.92
N GLY A 61 11.81 3.11 1.15
CA GLY A 61 11.84 3.22 -0.31
C GLY A 61 10.84 2.29 -1.01
N PRO A 62 10.65 2.46 -2.33
CA PRO A 62 9.76 1.60 -3.10
C PRO A 62 10.31 0.18 -3.23
N TYR A 63 9.41 -0.80 -3.28
CA TYR A 63 9.74 -2.16 -3.68
C TYR A 63 9.58 -2.31 -5.19
N LEU A 64 10.69 -2.57 -5.89
CA LEU A 64 10.71 -2.82 -7.32
C LEU A 64 10.68 -4.33 -7.55
N ALA A 65 9.60 -4.84 -8.15
CA ALA A 65 9.43 -6.28 -8.35
C ALA A 65 8.77 -6.55 -9.72
N PRO A 66 9.57 -6.48 -10.82
CA PRO A 66 9.06 -6.63 -12.18
C PRO A 66 8.34 -7.94 -12.46
N GLU A 67 8.69 -9.01 -11.73
CA GLU A 67 8.05 -10.31 -11.80
C GLU A 67 6.60 -10.32 -11.29
N TYR A 68 6.21 -9.31 -10.50
CA TYR A 68 4.82 -9.11 -10.05
C TYR A 68 4.14 -7.92 -10.73
N LEU A 69 4.87 -6.83 -10.94
CA LEU A 69 4.34 -5.52 -11.31
C LEU A 69 4.64 -5.11 -12.76
N GLY A 70 5.41 -5.93 -13.49
CA GLY A 70 5.88 -5.62 -14.84
C GLY A 70 7.03 -4.61 -14.84
N SER A 71 7.46 -4.17 -16.03
CA SER A 71 8.58 -3.25 -16.22
C SER A 71 8.29 -1.79 -15.81
N GLY A 72 7.12 -1.50 -15.25
CA GLY A 72 6.65 -0.15 -14.97
C GLY A 72 5.92 0.49 -16.16
N MET A 73 5.79 1.81 -16.14
CA MET A 73 5.23 2.58 -17.27
C MET A 73 6.25 2.60 -18.42
N ALA A 74 5.80 2.21 -19.62
CA ALA A 74 6.47 2.48 -20.87
C ALA A 74 6.20 3.91 -21.34
#